data_AF-A0A2T7KJS8-F1
#
_entry.id   AF-A0A2T7KJS8-F1
#
_cell.length_a   1.000
_cell.length_b   1.000
_cell.length_c   1.000
_cell.angle_alpha   90.00
_cell.angle_beta   90.00
_cell.angle_gamma   90.00
#
_symmetry.space_group_name_H-M   'P 1'
#
loop_
_entity.id
_entity.type
_entity.pdbx_description
1 polymer ?
#
loop_
_entity_poly.entity_id
_entity_poly.type
_entity_poly.pdbx_seq_one_letter_code
_entity_poly.pdbx_strand_id
1 'polypeptide(L)'
;MRRITAVVLGVGLLMGTGAQAQAAAPETRAIDAQVVKQEFTVKNVEQGDPTPVRGKGTAYCSDGSTLTGGGYNLGDDGSDLVVTLNAPTDDGKGWTVEIVSTAPRQPNASLTATVYAVCQTQ
;
A
#
# COMPACT_ATOMS: atom_id res chain seq x y z
N MET A 1 -47.59 -26.01 -49.48
CA MET A 1 -46.34 -26.59 -50.05
C MET A 1 -45.65 -27.41 -48.96
N ARG A 2 -45.24 -28.63 -49.33
CA ARG A 2 -44.42 -29.67 -48.67
C ARG A 2 -44.10 -29.61 -47.16
N ARG A 3 -44.48 -30.70 -46.50
CA ARG A 3 -44.01 -31.27 -45.22
C ARG A 3 -42.52 -31.63 -45.29
N ILE A 4 -41.77 -31.45 -44.19
CA ILE A 4 -40.75 -32.43 -43.73
C ILE A 4 -40.79 -32.49 -42.20
N THR A 5 -41.28 -33.62 -41.70
CA THR A 5 -41.16 -34.10 -40.33
C THR A 5 -39.87 -34.91 -40.25
N ALA A 6 -39.02 -34.65 -39.27
CA ALA A 6 -37.99 -35.60 -38.85
C ALA A 6 -37.91 -35.59 -37.33
N VAL A 7 -38.60 -36.56 -36.75
CA VAL A 7 -38.47 -37.01 -35.37
C VAL A 7 -37.11 -37.70 -35.25
N VAL A 8 -36.27 -37.28 -34.29
CA VAL A 8 -35.20 -38.12 -33.78
C VAL A 8 -35.47 -38.33 -32.30
N LEU A 9 -36.05 -39.49 -32.01
CA LEU A 9 -36.13 -40.11 -30.70
C LEU A 9 -34.72 -40.59 -30.33
N GLY A 10 -34.10 -39.92 -29.37
CA GLY A 10 -32.89 -40.38 -28.68
C GLY A 10 -33.21 -40.66 -27.22
N VAL A 11 -33.66 -41.89 -26.93
CA VAL A 11 -33.77 -42.42 -25.57
C VAL A 11 -32.35 -42.69 -25.04
N GLY A 12 -32.05 -42.17 -23.87
CA GLY A 12 -30.81 -42.44 -23.14
C GLY A 12 -30.92 -42.00 -21.69
N LEU A 13 -31.76 -42.67 -20.91
CA LEU A 13 -31.65 -42.67 -19.45
C LEU A 13 -30.42 -43.48 -19.07
N LEU A 14 -29.43 -42.85 -18.44
CA LEU A 14 -28.55 -43.53 -17.49
C LEU A 14 -28.44 -42.67 -16.24
N MET A 15 -29.06 -43.19 -15.20
CA MET A 15 -28.93 -42.75 -13.82
C MET A 15 -27.46 -42.93 -13.39
N GLY A 16 -26.82 -41.83 -13.03
CA GLY A 16 -25.53 -41.83 -12.36
C GLY A 16 -25.57 -40.77 -11.26
N THR A 17 -26.17 -41.11 -10.12
CA THR A 17 -25.97 -40.35 -8.87
C THR A 17 -24.54 -40.62 -8.38
N GLY A 18 -23.56 -40.04 -9.07
CA GLY A 18 -22.24 -39.86 -8.50
C GLY A 18 -22.30 -38.67 -7.57
N ALA A 19 -22.38 -38.91 -6.27
CA ALA A 19 -22.00 -37.90 -5.28
C ALA A 19 -20.50 -37.64 -5.50
N GLN A 20 -20.18 -36.69 -6.37
CA GLN A 20 -18.84 -36.14 -6.45
C GLN A 20 -18.62 -35.49 -5.09
N ALA A 21 -17.77 -36.09 -4.26
CA ALA A 21 -17.19 -35.38 -3.15
C ALA A 21 -16.40 -34.22 -3.77
N GLN A 22 -17.06 -33.06 -3.89
CA GLN A 22 -16.41 -31.82 -4.27
C GLN A 22 -15.39 -31.57 -3.15
N ALA A 23 -14.13 -31.92 -3.40
CA ALA A 23 -13.06 -31.40 -2.57
C ALA A 23 -13.19 -29.88 -2.66
N ALA A 24 -13.55 -29.22 -1.56
CA ALA A 24 -13.59 -27.77 -1.52
C ALA A 24 -12.21 -27.28 -1.97
N ALA A 25 -12.15 -26.61 -3.11
CA ALA A 25 -10.93 -25.94 -3.53
C ALA A 25 -10.56 -24.97 -2.41
N PRO A 26 -9.27 -24.87 -2.02
CA PRO A 26 -8.87 -23.88 -1.02
C PRO A 26 -9.32 -22.51 -1.51
N GLU A 27 -10.16 -21.84 -0.74
CA GLU A 27 -10.58 -20.48 -1.05
C GLU A 27 -9.34 -19.60 -0.98
N THR A 28 -8.91 -19.07 -2.12
CA THR A 28 -7.88 -18.03 -2.17
C THR A 28 -8.43 -16.82 -1.42
N ARG A 29 -7.99 -16.60 -0.17
CA ARG A 29 -8.25 -15.32 0.50
C ARG A 29 -7.63 -14.22 -0.34
N ALA A 30 -8.46 -13.29 -0.81
CA ALA A 30 -7.97 -12.06 -1.40
C ALA A 30 -7.14 -11.33 -0.34
N ILE A 31 -5.88 -11.08 -0.65
CA ILE A 31 -5.00 -10.29 0.19
C ILE A 31 -5.23 -8.82 -0.21
N ASP A 32 -6.04 -8.10 0.56
CA ASP A 32 -6.29 -6.69 0.31
C ASP A 32 -5.13 -5.85 0.88
N ALA A 33 -4.22 -5.44 0.00
CA ALA A 33 -3.14 -4.52 0.34
C ALA A 33 -3.61 -3.06 0.22
N GLN A 34 -3.45 -2.29 1.28
CA GLN A 34 -3.74 -0.86 1.36
C GLN A 34 -2.44 -0.07 1.55
N VAL A 35 -2.29 1.05 0.82
CA VAL A 35 -1.22 2.02 1.08
C VAL A 35 -1.79 3.21 1.84
N VAL A 36 -1.35 3.40 3.08
CA VAL A 36 -1.65 4.58 3.89
C VAL A 36 -0.57 5.63 3.63
N LYS A 37 -0.98 6.88 3.46
CA LYS A 37 -0.10 8.02 3.15
C LYS A 37 -0.23 9.08 4.23
N GLN A 38 0.88 9.67 4.64
CA GLN A 38 0.87 10.85 5.52
C GLN A 38 1.91 11.87 5.02
N GLU A 39 1.44 13.07 4.71
CA GLU A 39 2.30 14.19 4.34
C GLU A 39 2.75 14.95 5.58
N PHE A 40 4.01 15.38 5.59
CA PHE A 40 4.57 16.23 6.64
C PHE A 40 5.52 17.26 6.05
N THR A 41 5.65 18.38 6.77
CA THR A 41 6.56 19.45 6.41
C THR A 41 7.93 19.22 7.04
N VAL A 42 8.98 19.39 6.24
CA VAL A 42 10.34 19.57 6.70
C VAL A 42 10.64 21.07 6.60
N LYS A 43 10.90 21.70 7.75
CA LYS A 43 11.33 23.09 7.78
C LYS A 43 12.71 23.22 7.13
N ASN A 44 12.95 24.37 6.51
CA ASN A 44 14.23 24.68 5.92
C ASN A 44 15.21 25.26 6.92
N VAL A 45 16.49 25.04 6.64
CA VAL A 45 17.59 25.76 7.27
C VAL A 45 17.53 27.23 6.82
N GLU A 46 17.51 28.16 7.77
CA GLU A 46 17.47 29.59 7.47
C GLU A 46 18.83 30.09 6.95
N GLN A 47 18.81 31.08 6.07
CA GLN A 47 20.04 31.66 5.55
C GLN A 47 20.86 32.33 6.66
N GLY A 48 22.08 31.85 6.88
CA GLY A 48 22.97 32.34 7.94
C GLY A 48 22.89 31.57 9.25
N ASP A 49 21.98 30.60 9.37
CA ASP A 49 21.95 29.63 10.46
C ASP A 49 22.38 28.25 9.92
N PRO A 50 23.52 27.69 10.34
CA PRO A 50 23.97 26.38 9.88
C PRO A 50 23.27 25.21 10.59
N THR A 51 22.31 25.46 11.49
CA THR A 51 21.67 24.43 12.29
C THR A 51 20.80 23.51 11.41
N PRO A 52 21.09 22.21 11.32
CA PRO A 52 20.26 21.28 10.56
C PRO A 52 18.86 21.17 11.16
N VAL A 53 17.86 21.15 10.29
CA VAL A 53 16.46 21.10 10.72
C VAL A 53 15.87 19.73 10.41
N ARG A 54 15.06 19.20 11.34
CA ARG A 54 14.49 17.85 11.23
C ARG A 54 12.99 17.88 11.00
N GLY A 55 12.51 16.98 10.15
CA GLY A 55 11.09 16.64 10.01
C GLY A 55 10.88 15.15 10.24
N LYS A 56 9.75 14.80 10.82
CA LYS A 56 9.36 13.41 11.11
C LYS A 56 7.92 13.18 10.68
N GLY A 57 7.68 12.07 9.99
CA GLY A 57 6.35 11.57 9.65
C GLY A 57 6.19 10.12 10.05
N THR A 58 4.97 9.74 10.42
CA THR A 58 4.58 8.35 10.64
C THR A 58 3.22 8.07 10.02
N ALA A 59 3.15 7.05 9.15
CA ALA A 59 1.90 6.49 8.66
C ALA A 59 1.57 5.21 9.44
N TYR A 60 0.35 5.09 9.94
CA TYR A 60 -0.11 3.92 10.69
C TYR A 60 -1.12 3.11 9.90
N CYS A 61 -1.04 1.79 10.03
CA CYS A 61 -2.09 0.90 9.57
C CYS A 61 -3.33 1.03 10.47
N SER A 62 -4.51 0.78 9.90
CA SER A 62 -5.74 0.65 10.68
C SER A 62 -5.67 -0.57 11.60
N ASP A 63 -6.45 -0.54 12.68
CA ASP A 63 -6.61 -1.70 13.55
C ASP A 63 -7.10 -2.92 12.75
N GLY A 64 -6.55 -4.09 13.07
CA GLY A 64 -6.83 -5.34 12.34
C GLY A 64 -6.00 -5.56 11.07
N SER A 65 -5.23 -4.55 10.64
CA SER A 65 -4.28 -4.69 9.53
C SER A 65 -2.87 -5.04 10.03
N THR A 66 -2.11 -5.73 9.19
CA THR A 66 -0.69 -6.05 9.41
C THR A 66 0.20 -5.15 8.56
N LEU A 67 1.23 -4.53 9.13
CA LEU A 67 2.24 -3.80 8.37
C LEU A 67 3.10 -4.79 7.59
N THR A 68 3.18 -4.61 6.27
CA THR A 68 3.99 -5.45 5.38
C THR A 68 5.16 -4.69 4.76
N GLY A 69 5.17 -3.37 4.87
CA GLY A 69 6.28 -2.53 4.44
C GLY A 69 5.95 -1.05 4.55
N GLY A 70 6.82 -0.23 3.99
CA GLY A 70 6.61 1.21 3.93
C GLY A 70 7.75 1.90 3.19
N GLY A 71 7.76 3.22 3.26
CA GLY A 71 8.78 4.03 2.61
C GLY A 71 8.43 5.51 2.64
N TYR A 72 9.06 6.26 1.74
CA TYR A 72 8.83 7.70 1.63
C TYR A 72 8.95 8.18 0.19
N ASN A 73 8.48 9.40 -0.03
CA ASN A 73 8.77 10.22 -1.18
C ASN A 73 9.18 11.61 -0.69
N LEU A 74 10.27 12.13 -1.25
CA LEU A 74 10.71 13.51 -1.08
C LEU A 74 10.26 14.26 -2.34
N GLY A 75 9.60 15.41 -2.18
CA GLY A 75 9.24 16.24 -3.34
C GLY A 75 10.46 16.63 -4.19
N ASP A 76 10.18 17.12 -5.40
CA ASP A 76 11.17 17.32 -6.49
C ASP A 76 12.41 18.17 -6.12
N ASP A 77 12.31 18.97 -5.05
CA ASP A 77 13.39 19.81 -4.57
C ASP A 77 14.38 19.12 -3.61
N GLY A 78 14.17 17.85 -3.22
CA GLY A 78 14.83 17.20 -2.06
C GLY A 78 16.33 16.88 -2.13
N SER A 79 17.12 17.46 -3.04
CA SER A 79 18.55 17.11 -3.22
C SER A 79 19.46 17.38 -2.01
N ASP A 80 19.04 18.23 -1.08
CA ASP A 80 19.73 18.59 0.18
C ASP A 80 19.11 17.92 1.43
N LEU A 81 18.13 17.06 1.22
CA LEU A 81 17.46 16.31 2.26
C LEU A 81 18.15 14.96 2.47
N VAL A 82 18.46 14.67 3.73
CA VAL A 82 19.06 13.41 4.14
C VAL A 82 18.04 12.64 4.97
N VAL A 83 17.72 11.42 4.54
CA VAL A 83 16.87 10.51 5.33
C VAL A 83 17.72 9.82 6.38
N THR A 84 17.41 10.05 7.65
CA THR A 84 18.16 9.48 8.79
C THR A 84 17.43 8.31 9.46
N LEU A 85 16.12 8.18 9.24
CA LEU A 85 15.33 7.03 9.68
C LEU A 85 14.34 6.65 8.57
N ASN A 86 14.21 5.35 8.31
CA ASN A 86 13.22 4.78 7.40
C ASN A 86 12.95 3.34 7.84
N ALA A 87 12.00 3.15 8.76
CA ALA A 87 11.78 1.87 9.42
C ALA A 87 10.34 1.72 9.91
N PRO A 88 9.90 0.49 10.23
CA PRO A 88 8.71 0.27 11.04
C PRO A 88 8.78 1.04 12.37
N THR A 89 7.62 1.38 12.93
CA THR A 89 7.50 1.81 14.32
C THR A 89 7.89 0.69 15.28
N ASP A 90 8.29 1.03 16.50
CA ASP A 90 8.71 0.04 17.51
C ASP A 90 7.62 -0.99 17.84
N ASP A 91 6.35 -0.62 17.71
CA ASP A 91 5.20 -1.50 17.89
C ASP A 91 4.82 -2.30 16.63
N GLY A 92 5.52 -2.07 15.51
CA GLY A 92 5.29 -2.73 14.22
C GLY A 92 3.98 -2.35 13.52
N LYS A 93 3.28 -1.30 13.97
CA LYS A 93 1.95 -0.91 13.45
C LYS A 93 1.98 0.17 12.38
N GLY A 94 3.14 0.78 12.15
CA GLY A 94 3.29 1.87 11.20
C GLY A 94 4.70 1.95 10.64
N TRP A 95 4.89 2.95 9.79
CA TRP A 95 6.18 3.24 9.18
C TRP A 95 6.57 4.68 9.48
N THR A 96 7.79 4.88 9.97
CA THR A 96 8.33 6.17 10.38
C THR A 96 9.51 6.56 9.52
N VAL A 97 9.54 7.85 9.16
CA VAL A 97 10.62 8.47 8.40
C VAL A 97 11.06 9.75 9.09
N GLU A 98 12.37 9.92 9.24
CA GLU A 98 12.99 11.17 9.69
C GLU A 98 13.91 11.71 8.62
N ILE A 99 13.77 13.00 8.35
CA ILE A 99 14.50 13.73 7.31
C ILE A 99 15.20 14.91 7.96
N VAL A 100 16.43 15.15 7.53
CA VAL A 100 17.24 16.30 7.91
C VAL A 100 17.47 17.18 6.69
N SER A 101 17.11 18.46 6.78
CA SER A 101 17.57 19.50 5.85
C SER A 101 18.90 20.05 6.34
N THR A 102 19.89 20.10 5.43
CA THR A 102 21.27 20.51 5.75
C THR A 102 21.75 21.72 4.98
N ALA A 103 21.00 22.19 3.98
CA ALA A 103 21.37 23.34 3.16
C ALA A 103 20.40 24.51 3.36
N PRO A 104 20.90 25.75 3.41
CA PRO A 104 20.04 26.92 3.46
C PRO A 104 19.19 27.05 2.20
N ARG A 105 17.94 27.49 2.37
CA ARG A 105 17.01 27.79 1.28
C ARG A 105 16.44 29.19 1.40
N GLN A 106 15.70 29.62 0.37
CA GLN A 106 14.97 30.88 0.41
C GLN A 106 14.08 30.95 1.66
N PRO A 107 13.96 32.12 2.31
CA PRO A 107 13.10 32.30 3.47
C PRO A 107 11.67 31.84 3.18
N ASN A 108 11.04 31.14 4.13
CA ASN A 108 9.68 30.58 4.04
C ASN A 108 9.48 29.46 3.01
N ALA A 109 10.52 29.00 2.31
CA ALA A 109 10.41 27.73 1.62
C ALA A 109 10.17 26.64 2.68
N SER A 110 9.30 25.69 2.37
CA SER A 110 9.03 24.50 3.17
C SER A 110 9.02 23.32 2.22
N LEU A 111 9.63 22.22 2.65
CA LEU A 111 9.69 21.01 1.85
C LEU A 111 8.60 20.06 2.33
N THR A 112 7.88 19.46 1.39
CA THR A 112 6.89 18.45 1.70
C THR A 112 7.50 17.07 1.47
N ALA A 113 7.34 16.20 2.46
CA ALA A 113 7.67 14.79 2.35
C ALA A 113 6.42 13.96 2.61
N THR A 114 6.35 12.79 2.00
CA THR A 114 5.29 11.80 2.25
C THR A 114 5.90 10.56 2.83
N VAL A 115 5.34 10.05 3.92
CA VAL A 115 5.62 8.70 4.43
C VAL A 115 4.49 7.75 4.04
N TYR A 116 4.84 6.50 3.74
CA TYR A 116 3.94 5.43 3.34
C TYR A 116 4.03 4.25 4.30
N ALA A 117 2.88 3.68 4.65
CA ALA A 117 2.77 2.35 5.24
C ALA A 117 1.99 1.45 4.28
N VAL A 118 2.52 0.27 4.01
CA VAL A 118 1.82 -0.80 3.26
C VAL A 118 1.22 -1.73 4.28
N CYS A 119 -0.10 -1.80 4.27
CA CYS A 119 -0.92 -2.50 5.24
C CYS A 119 -1.68 -3.62 4.55
N GLN A 120 -1.86 -4.73 5.23
CA GLN A 120 -2.59 -5.87 4.72
C GLN A 120 -3.70 -6.25 5.68
N THR A 121 -4.93 -6.23 5.21
CA THR A 121 -6.09 -6.71 5.98
C THR A 121 -6.17 -8.23 5.83
N GLN A 122 -6.44 -8.95 6.92
CA GLN A 122 -6.55 -10.41 6.93
C GLN A 122 -7.99 -10.90 6.78
#